data_AF-A0A7J7T2K2-F1
#
_entry.id   AF-A0A7J7T2K2-F1
#
_cell.length_a   1.000
_cell.length_b   1.000
_cell.length_c   1.000
_cell.angle_alpha   90.00
_cell.angle_beta   90.00
_cell.angle_gamma   90.00
#
_symmetry.space_group_name_H-M   'P 1'
#
loop_
_entity.id
_entity.type
_entity.pdbx_description
1 polymer ?
#
loop_
_entity_poly.entity_id
_entity_poly.type
_entity_poly.pdbx_seq_one_letter_code
_entity_poly.pdbx_strand_id
1 'polypeptide(L)'
;MGFEDPALLLQCLGHGCVNPCRPGSKYCSDDCGMNLAAERIYDILPERLQQWQNSPSIAEEHGKKMIESLVHEQQGVLNHLKYLEHQYHELEAIIRRGKQQTICKDEESAKVMTNTAQRIFCVSCGKSIGVRAAIRHMEHCFAKYECKSSFGSLYPACIEGATRLFCDTYDPMNKRYCKRLHVLCPEHSKEPKVPIDEVCGCPLVQNIFEPTGNFCRLPKRVCIQHYCWEKLRRAELDLERVRALYKMEELSEQEHKVRTSMRNRAGLVGLMLHQTIQHDPLTTDLRSRADD
;
A
#
# COMPACT_ATOMS: atom_id res chain seq x y z
N MET A 1 68.94 -0.61 0.78
CA MET A 1 68.92 -1.16 -0.58
C MET A 1 68.02 -2.39 -0.55
N GLY A 2 66.78 -2.23 -1.01
CA GLY A 2 65.75 -3.25 -0.92
C GLY A 2 66.01 -4.35 -1.95
N PHE A 3 66.10 -5.59 -1.47
CA PHE A 3 65.95 -6.76 -2.31
C PHE A 3 64.45 -6.95 -2.53
N GLU A 4 63.91 -6.36 -3.60
CA GLU A 4 62.65 -6.84 -4.15
C GLU A 4 62.96 -8.18 -4.83
N ASP A 5 62.46 -9.24 -4.21
CA ASP A 5 62.38 -10.59 -4.77
C ASP A 5 61.84 -10.47 -6.21
N PRO A 6 62.47 -11.08 -7.24
CA PRO A 6 61.93 -11.07 -8.58
C PRO A 6 60.66 -11.91 -8.57
N ALA A 7 59.56 -11.30 -8.14
CA ALA A 7 58.22 -11.84 -8.29
C ALA A 7 58.13 -12.23 -9.75
N LEU A 8 58.14 -13.54 -10.00
CA LEU A 8 58.01 -14.15 -11.32
C LEU A 8 56.99 -13.31 -12.08
N LEU A 9 57.46 -12.52 -13.05
CA LEU A 9 56.61 -11.58 -13.78
C LEU A 9 55.60 -12.43 -14.55
N LEU A 10 54.46 -12.67 -13.92
CA LEU A 10 53.41 -13.50 -14.48
C LEU A 10 52.94 -12.83 -15.77
N GLN A 11 52.84 -13.63 -16.82
CA GLN A 11 52.31 -13.15 -18.09
C GLN A 11 50.87 -12.69 -17.90
N CYS A 12 50.52 -11.58 -18.55
CA CYS A 12 49.15 -11.08 -18.59
C CYS A 12 48.19 -12.14 -19.16
N LEU A 13 47.01 -12.28 -18.55
CA LEU A 13 46.00 -13.24 -19.01
C LEU A 13 45.20 -12.81 -20.26
N GLY A 14 45.45 -11.63 -20.82
CA GLY A 14 44.74 -11.17 -22.01
C GLY A 14 45.06 -12.03 -23.23
N HIS A 15 44.09 -12.19 -24.13
CA HIS A 15 44.24 -13.06 -25.30
C HIS A 15 45.44 -12.62 -26.16
N GLY A 16 46.41 -13.52 -26.36
CA GLY A 16 47.64 -13.24 -27.11
C GLY A 16 48.61 -12.24 -26.46
N CYS A 17 48.39 -11.81 -25.22
CA CYS A 17 49.25 -10.82 -24.57
C CYS A 17 50.52 -11.45 -23.99
N VAL A 18 51.70 -10.96 -24.38
CA VAL A 18 53.01 -11.40 -23.84
C VAL A 18 53.59 -10.47 -22.78
N ASN A 19 52.90 -9.38 -22.47
CA ASN A 19 53.37 -8.38 -21.50
C ASN A 19 53.23 -8.92 -20.06
N PRO A 20 54.11 -8.49 -19.13
CA PRO A 20 54.00 -8.85 -17.72
C PRO A 20 52.76 -8.18 -17.07
N CYS A 21 52.14 -8.85 -16.11
CA CYS A 21 51.03 -8.30 -15.35
C CYS A 21 51.49 -7.18 -14.39
N ARG A 22 50.59 -6.23 -14.08
CA ARG A 22 50.85 -5.21 -13.05
C ARG A 22 50.90 -5.86 -11.65
N PRO A 23 51.68 -5.35 -10.69
CA PRO A 23 51.67 -5.84 -9.31
C PRO A 23 50.25 -5.86 -8.72
N GLY A 24 49.84 -7.01 -8.16
CA GLY A 24 48.50 -7.19 -7.60
C GLY A 24 47.36 -7.34 -8.62
N SER A 25 47.66 -7.38 -9.92
CA SER A 25 46.69 -7.57 -11.01
C SER A 25 47.02 -8.80 -11.86
N LYS A 26 46.00 -9.33 -12.55
CA LYS A 26 46.16 -10.39 -13.55
C LYS A 26 46.45 -9.83 -14.95
N TYR A 27 46.40 -8.51 -15.12
CA TYR A 27 46.46 -7.85 -16.43
C TYR A 27 47.54 -6.76 -16.49
N CYS A 28 48.14 -6.58 -17.68
CA CYS A 28 49.12 -5.52 -17.92
C CYS A 28 48.47 -4.12 -18.03
N SER A 29 47.19 -4.06 -18.45
CA SER A 29 46.37 -2.85 -18.52
C SER A 29 44.89 -3.19 -18.29
N ASP A 30 44.07 -2.17 -18.04
CA ASP A 30 42.62 -2.34 -17.91
C ASP A 30 42.00 -2.74 -19.25
N ASP A 31 42.50 -2.16 -20.35
CA ASP A 31 42.10 -2.54 -21.71
C ASP A 31 42.31 -4.03 -21.98
N CYS A 32 43.44 -4.58 -21.51
CA CYS A 32 43.74 -5.99 -21.71
C CYS A 32 42.76 -6.91 -20.95
N GLY A 33 42.34 -6.50 -19.75
CA GLY A 33 41.30 -7.20 -18.99
C GLY A 33 39.89 -7.04 -19.60
N MET A 34 39.56 -5.83 -20.07
CA MET A 34 38.27 -5.54 -20.70
C MET A 34 38.11 -6.26 -22.04
N ASN A 35 39.15 -6.30 -22.86
CA ASN A 35 39.14 -7.02 -24.15
C ASN A 35 38.93 -8.51 -23.95
N LEU A 36 39.64 -9.13 -23.00
CA LEU A 36 39.43 -10.55 -22.67
C LEU A 36 38.00 -10.81 -22.16
N ALA A 37 37.45 -9.91 -21.35
CA ALA A 37 36.07 -10.03 -20.87
C ALA A 37 35.07 -9.91 -22.02
N ALA A 38 35.27 -8.97 -22.94
CA ALA A 38 34.44 -8.79 -24.13
C ALA A 38 34.48 -10.00 -25.05
N GLU A 39 35.66 -10.52 -25.37
CA GLU A 39 35.84 -11.74 -26.16
C GLU A 39 35.07 -12.92 -25.55
N ARG A 40 35.24 -13.15 -24.23
CA ARG A 40 34.49 -14.20 -23.52
C ARG A 40 32.97 -14.02 -23.62
N ILE A 41 32.48 -12.79 -23.57
CA ILE A 41 31.05 -12.51 -23.74
C ILE A 41 30.62 -12.87 -25.17
N TYR A 42 31.36 -12.44 -26.19
CA TYR A 42 31.02 -12.74 -27.59
C TYR A 42 31.11 -14.23 -27.93
N ASP A 43 32.05 -14.95 -27.32
CA ASP A 43 32.24 -16.38 -27.56
C ASP A 43 31.22 -17.25 -26.83
N ILE A 44 30.94 -16.94 -25.56
CA ILE A 44 30.15 -17.82 -24.68
C ILE A 44 28.66 -17.46 -24.71
N LEU A 45 28.32 -16.17 -24.71
CA LEU A 45 26.94 -15.72 -24.51
C LEU A 45 25.97 -16.20 -25.61
N PRO A 46 26.32 -16.18 -26.91
CA PRO A 46 25.38 -16.60 -27.96
C PRO A 46 24.89 -18.04 -27.78
N GLU A 47 25.80 -18.97 -27.48
CA GLU A 47 25.46 -20.37 -27.25
C GLU A 47 24.59 -20.53 -25.99
N ARG A 48 24.93 -19.83 -24.91
CA ARG A 48 24.15 -19.81 -23.66
C ARG A 48 22.74 -19.29 -23.87
N LEU A 49 22.59 -18.21 -24.64
CA LEU A 49 21.31 -17.60 -24.93
C LEU A 49 20.44 -18.55 -25.74
N GLN A 50 21.02 -19.22 -26.74
CA GLN A 50 20.32 -20.21 -27.55
C GLN A 50 19.89 -21.42 -26.71
N GLN A 51 20.78 -21.94 -25.85
CA GLN A 51 20.46 -23.02 -24.91
C GLN A 51 19.31 -22.63 -23.99
N TRP A 52 19.35 -21.43 -23.42
CA TRP A 52 18.28 -20.90 -22.56
C TRP A 52 16.95 -20.81 -23.29
N GLN A 53 16.92 -20.23 -24.49
CA GLN A 53 15.70 -20.10 -25.30
C GLN A 53 15.08 -21.45 -25.67
N ASN A 54 15.92 -22.46 -25.89
CA ASN A 54 15.48 -23.80 -26.28
C ASN A 54 15.16 -24.73 -25.10
N SER A 55 15.43 -24.30 -23.86
CA SER A 55 15.28 -25.11 -22.65
C SER A 55 14.29 -24.47 -21.67
N PRO A 56 12.97 -24.53 -21.93
CA PRO A 56 11.99 -23.97 -21.02
C PRO A 56 12.10 -24.65 -19.65
N SER A 57 12.12 -23.84 -18.58
CA SER A 57 12.30 -24.34 -17.21
C SER A 57 11.02 -24.30 -16.39
N ILE A 58 10.86 -25.26 -15.47
CA ILE A 58 9.77 -25.26 -14.48
C ILE A 58 9.75 -23.97 -13.65
N ALA A 59 10.92 -23.39 -13.35
CA ALA A 59 11.05 -22.15 -12.60
C ALA A 59 10.50 -20.94 -13.38
N GLU A 60 10.65 -20.92 -14.71
CA GLU A 60 10.08 -19.88 -15.56
C GLU A 60 8.56 -20.05 -15.69
N GLU A 61 8.07 -21.28 -15.82
CA GLU A 61 6.64 -21.57 -15.82
C GLU A 61 5.96 -21.15 -14.51
N HIS A 62 6.55 -21.50 -13.36
CA HIS A 62 6.07 -21.08 -12.06
C HIS A 62 6.10 -19.55 -11.91
N GLY A 63 7.14 -18.89 -12.41
CA GLY A 63 7.22 -17.43 -12.43
C GLY A 63 6.10 -16.79 -13.24
N LYS A 64 5.80 -17.33 -14.44
CA LYS A 64 4.70 -16.87 -15.29
C LYS A 64 3.35 -17.06 -14.62
N LYS A 65 3.05 -18.26 -14.10
CA LYS A 65 1.81 -18.57 -13.37
C LYS A 65 1.62 -17.66 -12.15
N MET A 66 2.69 -17.37 -11.41
CA MET A 66 2.65 -16.48 -10.25
C MET A 66 2.40 -15.01 -10.65
N ILE A 67 2.99 -14.54 -11.75
CA ILE A 67 2.69 -13.19 -12.28
C ILE A 67 1.22 -13.13 -12.71
N GLU A 68 0.71 -14.14 -13.41
CA GLU A 68 -0.69 -14.20 -13.84
C GLU A 68 -1.65 -14.15 -12.65
N SER A 69 -1.38 -14.91 -11.58
CA SER A 69 -2.19 -14.87 -10.36
C SER A 69 -2.13 -13.51 -9.66
N LEU A 70 -0.94 -12.92 -9.55
CA LEU A 70 -0.75 -11.59 -8.95
C LEU A 70 -1.47 -10.50 -9.75
N VAL A 71 -1.40 -10.53 -11.08
CA VAL A 71 -2.12 -9.57 -11.95
C VAL A 71 -3.64 -9.73 -11.79
N HIS A 72 -4.12 -10.96 -11.70
CA HIS A 72 -5.54 -11.22 -11.43
C HIS A 72 -5.97 -10.67 -10.06
N GLU A 73 -5.18 -10.90 -9.01
CA GLU A 73 -5.43 -10.33 -7.67
C GLU A 73 -5.40 -8.79 -7.68
N GLN A 74 -4.42 -8.18 -8.35
CA GLN A 74 -4.34 -6.73 -8.54
C GLN A 74 -5.60 -6.19 -9.21
N GLN A 75 -6.08 -6.84 -10.28
CA GLN A 75 -7.32 -6.45 -10.95
C GLN A 75 -8.54 -6.55 -10.02
N GLY A 76 -8.59 -7.58 -9.17
CA GLY A 76 -9.59 -7.72 -8.12
C GLY A 76 -9.58 -6.55 -7.13
N VAL A 77 -8.40 -6.16 -6.64
CA VAL A 77 -8.22 -5.01 -5.74
C VAL A 77 -8.62 -3.70 -6.42
N LEU A 78 -8.24 -3.48 -7.69
CA LEU A 78 -8.65 -2.31 -8.47
C LEU A 78 -10.18 -2.22 -8.62
N ASN A 79 -10.84 -3.34 -8.89
CA ASN A 79 -12.30 -3.39 -8.97
C ASN A 79 -12.94 -3.11 -7.61
N HIS A 80 -12.37 -3.62 -6.53
CA HIS A 80 -12.83 -3.34 -5.17
C HIS A 80 -12.67 -1.86 -4.79
N LEU A 81 -11.54 -1.22 -5.15
CA LEU A 81 -11.34 0.22 -4.96
C LEU A 81 -12.39 1.06 -5.71
N LYS A 82 -12.71 0.70 -6.96
CA LYS A 82 -13.80 1.36 -7.72
C LYS A 82 -15.16 1.19 -7.03
N TYR A 83 -15.43 0.00 -6.49
CA TYR A 83 -16.64 -0.26 -5.72
C TYR A 83 -16.69 0.61 -4.45
N LEU A 84 -15.61 0.68 -3.68
CA LEU A 84 -15.55 1.53 -2.48
C LEU A 84 -15.71 3.02 -2.80
N GLU A 85 -15.15 3.48 -3.92
CA GLU A 85 -15.36 4.84 -4.40
C GLU A 85 -16.84 5.10 -4.73
N HIS A 86 -17.52 4.15 -5.38
CA HIS A 86 -18.96 4.25 -5.62
C HIS A 86 -19.75 4.30 -4.30
N GLN A 87 -19.44 3.41 -3.35
CA GLN A 87 -20.06 3.41 -2.02
C GLN A 87 -19.85 4.73 -1.28
N TYR A 88 -18.68 5.36 -1.41
CA TYR A 88 -18.45 6.69 -0.84
C TYR A 88 -19.40 7.74 -1.43
N HIS A 89 -19.57 7.78 -2.75
CA HIS A 89 -20.49 8.71 -3.41
C HIS A 89 -21.95 8.44 -3.04
N GLU A 90 -22.35 7.17 -2.92
CA GLU A 90 -23.67 6.79 -2.43
C GLU A 90 -23.89 7.23 -0.98
N LEU A 91 -22.90 7.08 -0.11
CA LEU A 91 -22.95 7.56 1.27
C LEU A 91 -23.15 9.07 1.32
N GLU A 92 -22.41 9.85 0.53
CA GLU A 92 -22.61 11.30 0.46
C GLU A 92 -24.01 11.68 -0.05
N ALA A 93 -24.55 10.90 -1.00
CA ALA A 93 -25.92 11.09 -1.46
C ALA A 93 -26.96 10.78 -0.37
N ILE A 94 -26.75 9.72 0.42
CA ILE A 94 -27.58 9.36 1.58
C ILE A 94 -27.54 10.46 2.64
N ILE A 95 -26.34 10.94 2.99
CA ILE A 95 -26.15 12.03 3.96
C ILE A 95 -26.90 13.28 3.49
N ARG A 96 -26.81 13.62 2.20
CA ARG A 96 -27.52 14.76 1.62
C ARG A 96 -29.04 14.60 1.71
N ARG A 97 -29.58 13.42 1.38
CA ARG A 97 -31.02 13.12 1.52
C ARG A 97 -31.49 13.16 2.97
N GLY A 98 -30.67 12.67 3.89
CA GLY A 98 -30.94 12.71 5.32
C GLY A 98 -31.03 14.13 5.86
N LYS A 99 -30.12 15.02 5.44
CA LYS A 99 -30.11 16.45 5.83
C LYS A 99 -31.28 17.26 5.29
N GLN A 100 -31.94 16.80 4.23
CA GLN A 100 -33.12 17.44 3.66
C GLN A 100 -34.43 17.10 4.40
N GLN A 101 -34.39 16.19 5.38
CA GLN A 101 -35.57 15.84 6.17
C GLN A 101 -35.95 16.96 7.14
N THR A 102 -37.22 17.02 7.52
CA THR A 102 -37.71 17.96 8.51
C THR A 102 -37.52 17.42 9.93
N ILE A 103 -37.23 18.32 10.88
CA ILE A 103 -37.16 17.99 12.30
C ILE A 103 -38.56 17.59 12.79
N CYS A 104 -38.65 16.43 13.43
CA CYS A 104 -39.85 16.06 14.18
C CYS A 104 -39.78 16.72 15.57
N LYS A 105 -40.66 17.68 15.84
CA LYS A 105 -40.77 18.34 17.15
C LYS A 105 -41.54 17.49 18.18
N ASP A 106 -42.28 16.47 17.73
CA ASP A 106 -43.23 15.73 18.57
C ASP A 106 -42.59 14.62 19.44
N GLU A 107 -41.31 14.27 19.19
CA GLU A 107 -40.59 13.25 19.97
C GLU A 107 -39.68 13.81 21.08
N GLU A 108 -39.74 15.12 21.41
CA GLU A 108 -39.02 15.64 22.59
C GLU A 108 -39.53 15.02 23.91
N SER A 109 -40.72 14.41 23.90
CA SER A 109 -41.46 14.04 25.12
C SER A 109 -41.42 12.56 25.52
N ALA A 110 -41.05 11.62 24.64
CA ALA A 110 -41.42 10.20 24.84
C ALA A 110 -40.28 9.20 25.15
N LYS A 111 -39.00 9.58 25.05
CA LYS A 111 -37.87 8.68 25.38
C LYS A 111 -36.77 9.36 26.21
N VAL A 112 -37.15 10.12 27.23
CA VAL A 112 -36.25 10.32 28.39
C VAL A 112 -36.35 9.06 29.26
N MET A 113 -35.87 7.93 28.72
CA MET A 113 -35.76 6.67 29.43
C MET A 113 -34.84 6.88 30.65
N THR A 114 -35.45 6.72 31.82
CA THR A 114 -34.88 6.46 33.15
C THR A 114 -33.48 7.00 33.43
N ASN A 115 -33.45 8.06 34.23
CA ASN A 115 -32.30 8.62 34.91
C ASN A 115 -31.71 7.60 35.92
N THR A 116 -30.93 6.65 35.43
CA THR A 116 -29.95 5.95 36.27
C THR A 116 -28.61 6.67 36.10
N ALA A 117 -28.07 7.17 37.20
CA ALA A 117 -26.81 7.91 37.26
C ALA A 117 -25.60 6.99 37.03
N GLN A 118 -25.59 6.21 35.96
CA GLN A 118 -24.42 5.43 35.56
C GLN A 118 -23.34 6.39 35.05
N ARG A 119 -22.13 6.21 35.57
CA ARG A 119 -20.92 6.94 35.20
C ARG A 119 -19.91 5.96 34.63
N ILE A 120 -19.22 6.37 33.58
CA ILE A 120 -18.17 5.61 32.90
C ILE A 120 -16.87 6.40 33.03
N PHE A 121 -15.74 5.73 33.21
CA PHE A 121 -14.43 6.37 33.21
C PHE A 121 -13.88 6.51 31.78
N CYS A 122 -13.33 7.68 31.43
CA CYS A 122 -12.64 7.84 30.15
C CYS A 122 -11.30 7.10 30.18
N VAL A 123 -11.07 6.24 29.18
CA VAL A 123 -9.82 5.48 29.03
C VAL A 123 -8.60 6.40 28.85
N SER A 124 -8.78 7.55 28.21
CA SER A 124 -7.67 8.46 27.90
C SER A 124 -7.25 9.39 29.04
N CYS A 125 -8.19 9.82 29.90
CA CYS A 125 -7.87 10.76 30.99
C CYS A 125 -8.30 10.31 32.40
N GLY A 126 -8.92 9.14 32.54
CA GLY A 126 -9.36 8.58 33.82
C GLY A 126 -10.54 9.29 34.49
N LYS A 127 -11.12 10.34 33.90
CA LYS A 127 -12.21 11.10 34.51
C LYS A 127 -13.53 10.33 34.47
N SER A 128 -14.30 10.37 35.56
CA SER A 128 -15.66 9.82 35.59
C SER A 128 -16.62 10.76 34.86
N ILE A 129 -17.37 10.23 33.90
CA ILE A 129 -18.26 10.98 33.01
C ILE A 129 -19.63 10.29 33.00
N GLY A 130 -20.71 11.07 32.96
CA GLY A 130 -22.05 10.49 32.80
C GLY A 130 -22.22 9.84 31.42
N VAL A 131 -22.94 8.72 31.35
CA VAL A 131 -23.12 7.93 30.11
C VAL A 131 -23.52 8.78 28.90
N ARG A 132 -24.43 9.75 29.07
CA ARG A 132 -24.90 10.64 27.99
C ARG A 132 -23.82 11.57 27.41
N ALA A 133 -22.76 11.85 28.17
CA ALA A 133 -21.65 12.69 27.75
C ALA A 133 -20.38 11.88 27.43
N ALA A 134 -20.41 10.56 27.67
CA ALA A 134 -19.23 9.70 27.56
C ALA A 134 -18.64 9.73 26.15
N ILE A 135 -19.45 9.51 25.11
CA ILE A 135 -18.98 9.48 23.71
C ILE A 135 -18.35 10.82 23.29
N ARG A 136 -19.03 11.94 23.58
CA ARG A 136 -18.53 13.30 23.31
C ARG A 136 -17.19 13.57 24.01
N HIS A 137 -17.10 13.22 25.28
CA HIS A 137 -15.87 13.40 26.04
C HIS A 137 -14.75 12.52 25.48
N MET A 138 -15.02 11.24 25.22
CA MET A 138 -14.00 10.30 24.71
C MET A 138 -13.44 10.77 23.37
N GLU A 139 -14.29 11.20 22.44
CA GLU A 139 -13.86 11.70 21.12
C GLU A 139 -12.99 12.96 21.26
N HIS A 140 -13.43 13.95 22.05
CA HIS A 140 -12.65 15.17 22.26
C HIS A 140 -11.36 14.94 23.06
N CYS A 141 -11.39 14.04 24.04
CA CYS A 141 -10.21 13.68 24.84
C CYS A 141 -9.19 12.91 24.00
N PHE A 142 -9.66 12.00 23.15
CA PHE A 142 -8.83 11.27 22.21
C PHE A 142 -8.21 12.22 21.18
N ALA A 143 -8.98 13.13 20.58
CA ALA A 143 -8.45 14.14 19.66
C ALA A 143 -7.35 15.01 20.31
N LYS A 144 -7.52 15.40 21.57
CA LYS A 144 -6.51 16.12 22.37
C LYS A 144 -5.24 15.32 22.65
N TYR A 145 -5.36 13.99 22.76
CA TYR A 145 -4.23 13.12 22.97
C TYR A 145 -3.49 12.90 21.65
N GLU A 146 -4.23 12.56 20.59
CA GLU A 146 -3.72 12.32 19.25
C GLU A 146 -3.04 13.53 18.64
N CYS A 147 -3.56 14.75 18.79
CA CYS A 147 -2.94 15.94 18.21
C CYS A 147 -1.54 16.27 18.77
N LYS A 148 -1.04 15.51 19.75
CA LYS A 148 0.34 15.63 20.26
C LYS A 148 1.35 14.85 19.43
N SER A 149 0.90 13.89 18.62
CA SER A 149 1.75 13.14 17.69
C SER A 149 1.60 13.70 16.28
N SER A 150 2.71 14.11 15.67
CA SER A 150 2.71 14.57 14.28
C SER A 150 2.95 13.40 13.34
N PHE A 151 2.01 13.12 12.44
CA PHE A 151 2.20 12.18 11.33
C PHE A 151 2.27 12.95 10.03
N GLY A 152 3.42 12.92 9.37
CA GLY A 152 3.55 13.58 8.07
C GLY A 152 4.68 13.05 7.22
N SER A 153 4.56 13.28 5.92
CA SER A 153 5.57 12.95 4.91
C SER A 153 6.01 14.20 4.15
N LEU A 154 7.03 14.04 3.31
CA LEU A 154 7.56 15.13 2.49
C LEU A 154 6.66 15.50 1.29
N TYR A 155 5.73 14.61 0.91
CA TYR A 155 4.93 14.74 -0.31
C TYR A 155 3.45 14.49 -0.04
N PRO A 156 2.52 15.22 -0.70
CA PRO A 156 1.09 14.94 -0.60
C PRO A 156 0.75 13.57 -1.19
N ALA A 157 -0.29 12.91 -0.65
CA ALA A 157 -0.76 11.61 -1.13
C ALA A 157 -1.89 11.90 -2.12
N CYS A 158 -1.50 12.43 -3.28
CA CYS A 158 -2.44 12.59 -4.37
C CYS A 158 -2.68 11.22 -5.01
N ILE A 159 -3.88 10.68 -4.81
CA ILE A 159 -4.33 9.50 -5.52
C ILE A 159 -5.18 10.02 -6.67
N GLU A 160 -4.66 9.92 -7.90
CA GLU A 160 -5.34 10.42 -9.08
C GLU A 160 -6.75 9.81 -9.22
N GLY A 161 -7.75 10.67 -9.44
CA GLY A 161 -9.14 10.25 -9.68
C GLY A 161 -9.91 9.75 -8.45
N ALA A 162 -9.33 9.79 -7.25
CA ALA A 162 -10.00 9.35 -6.02
C ALA A 162 -10.41 10.53 -5.13
N THR A 163 -11.52 10.40 -4.40
CA THR A 163 -11.89 11.39 -3.38
C THR A 163 -10.83 11.47 -2.29
N ARG A 164 -10.52 12.69 -1.83
CA ARG A 164 -9.45 12.98 -0.86
C ARG A 164 -9.53 12.09 0.40
N LEU A 165 -8.59 11.16 0.53
CA LEU A 165 -8.45 10.26 1.69
C LEU A 165 -7.65 10.87 2.83
N PHE A 166 -6.54 11.54 2.51
CA PHE A 166 -5.62 12.08 3.50
C PHE A 166 -5.79 13.59 3.69
N CYS A 167 -5.43 14.06 4.88
CA CYS A 167 -5.48 15.47 5.21
C CYS A 167 -4.57 16.28 4.29
N ASP A 168 -3.29 15.92 4.12
CA ASP A 168 -2.32 16.60 3.25
C ASP A 168 -2.25 18.14 3.42
N THR A 169 -2.64 18.66 4.59
CA THR A 169 -2.35 20.05 4.93
C THR A 169 -0.85 20.18 5.22
N TYR A 170 -0.20 21.13 4.56
CA TYR A 170 1.22 21.40 4.76
C TYR A 170 1.44 22.14 6.07
N ASP A 171 2.33 21.61 6.91
CA ASP A 171 2.83 22.28 8.11
C ASP A 171 4.17 22.98 7.79
N PRO A 172 4.21 24.33 7.78
CA PRO A 172 5.43 25.09 7.53
C PRO A 172 6.52 24.87 8.58
N MET A 173 6.15 24.56 9.83
CA MET A 173 7.11 24.41 10.92
C MET A 173 7.89 23.11 10.77
N ASN A 174 7.20 22.01 10.51
CA ASN A 174 7.80 20.69 10.35
C ASN A 174 8.22 20.38 8.90
N LYS A 175 7.86 21.25 7.94
CA LYS A 175 8.06 21.06 6.49
C LYS A 175 7.53 19.72 5.98
N ARG A 176 6.35 19.33 6.45
CA ARG A 176 5.72 18.02 6.16
C ARG A 176 4.23 18.19 5.90
N TYR A 177 3.66 17.28 5.12
CA TYR A 177 2.23 17.17 4.85
C TYR A 177 1.59 16.18 5.83
N CYS A 178 0.45 16.55 6.42
CA CYS A 178 -0.28 15.70 7.37
C CYS A 178 -0.81 14.42 6.69
N LYS A 179 -0.48 13.23 7.23
CA LYS A 179 -0.92 11.93 6.69
C LYS A 179 -2.06 11.25 7.44
N ARG A 180 -2.71 11.97 8.34
CA ARG A 180 -3.94 11.49 8.97
C ARG A 180 -5.06 11.44 7.94
N LEU A 181 -6.00 10.50 8.11
CA LEU A 181 -7.24 10.48 7.33
C LEU A 181 -7.95 11.83 7.44
N HIS A 182 -8.42 12.36 6.30
CA HIS A 182 -9.02 13.69 6.23
C HIS A 182 -10.21 13.84 7.21
N VAL A 183 -11.07 12.82 7.27
CA VAL A 183 -12.26 12.81 8.14
C VAL A 183 -11.94 12.66 9.65
N LEU A 184 -10.77 12.12 10.01
CA LEU A 184 -10.37 11.88 11.39
C LEU A 184 -9.25 12.82 11.89
N CYS A 185 -8.72 13.71 11.05
CA CYS A 185 -7.60 14.56 11.43
C CYS A 185 -8.00 15.55 12.54
N PRO A 186 -7.48 15.42 13.77
CA PRO A 186 -7.88 16.28 14.89
C PRO A 186 -7.34 17.71 14.76
N GLU A 187 -6.28 17.90 13.97
CA GLU A 187 -5.59 19.19 13.80
C GLU A 187 -6.25 20.04 12.71
N HIS A 188 -6.64 19.42 11.59
CA HIS A 188 -6.98 20.14 10.37
C HIS A 188 -8.41 19.88 9.88
N SER A 189 -9.08 18.83 10.37
CA SER A 189 -10.48 18.58 10.04
C SER A 189 -11.37 19.44 10.94
N LYS A 190 -11.78 20.60 10.43
CA LYS A 190 -12.73 21.48 11.15
C LYS A 190 -14.15 21.05 10.82
N GLU A 191 -14.83 20.46 11.79
CA GLU A 191 -16.27 20.20 11.66
C GLU A 191 -17.04 21.53 11.55
N PRO A 192 -17.90 21.69 10.53
CA PRO A 192 -18.75 22.87 10.43
C PRO A 192 -19.70 22.95 11.63
N LYS A 193 -19.98 24.16 12.09
CA LYS A 193 -20.96 24.37 13.17
C LYS A 193 -22.33 23.85 12.71
N VAL A 194 -22.82 22.81 13.39
CA VAL A 194 -24.13 22.21 13.16
C VAL A 194 -25.22 23.27 13.36
N PRO A 195 -26.01 23.66 12.32
CA PRO A 195 -27.13 24.58 12.51
C PRO A 195 -28.17 24.00 13.48
N ILE A 196 -28.97 24.88 14.08
CA ILE A 196 -30.00 24.49 15.07
C ILE A 196 -31.02 23.55 14.42
N ASP A 197 -31.31 23.79 13.14
CA ASP A 197 -32.31 23.05 12.37
C ASP A 197 -31.73 21.83 11.62
N GLU A 198 -30.47 21.42 11.87
CA GLU A 198 -29.93 20.21 11.26
C GLU A 198 -30.53 18.96 11.92
N VAL A 199 -31.24 18.16 11.12
CA VAL A 199 -31.65 16.80 11.50
C VAL A 199 -30.45 15.87 11.61
N CYS A 200 -30.59 14.85 12.46
CA CYS A 200 -29.62 13.76 12.54
C CYS A 200 -29.42 13.08 11.17
N GLY A 201 -30.52 12.77 10.48
CA GLY A 201 -30.47 12.24 9.11
C GLY A 201 -29.87 10.83 8.99
N CYS A 202 -29.65 10.11 10.10
CA CYS A 202 -29.15 8.73 10.08
C CYS A 202 -30.23 7.79 9.51
N PRO A 203 -29.93 6.97 8.48
CA PRO A 203 -30.83 5.92 8.03
C PRO A 203 -31.12 4.94 9.18
N LEU A 204 -32.39 4.63 9.38
CA LEU A 204 -32.85 3.71 10.44
C LEU A 204 -32.90 2.26 9.92
N VAL A 205 -31.81 1.82 9.29
CA VAL A 205 -31.67 0.48 8.73
C VAL A 205 -30.34 -0.15 9.11
N GLN A 206 -30.32 -1.49 9.08
CA GLN A 206 -29.13 -2.26 9.43
C GLN A 206 -28.02 -2.07 8.37
N ASN A 207 -28.39 -2.07 7.09
CA ASN A 207 -27.50 -1.72 5.99
C ASN A 207 -27.88 -0.37 5.40
N ILE A 208 -26.99 0.61 5.53
CA ILE A 208 -27.24 2.01 5.14
C ILE A 208 -27.43 2.17 3.62
N PHE A 209 -26.90 1.25 2.82
CA PHE A 209 -27.02 1.27 1.36
C PHE A 209 -28.34 0.68 0.86
N GLU A 210 -29.15 0.08 1.73
CA GLU A 210 -30.49 -0.38 1.34
C GLU A 210 -31.45 0.81 1.22
N PRO A 211 -32.19 0.94 0.10
CA PRO A 211 -33.05 2.08 -0.16
C PRO A 211 -34.26 2.06 0.77
N THR A 212 -34.15 2.76 1.88
CA THR A 212 -35.25 2.97 2.81
C THR A 212 -35.30 4.44 3.18
N GLY A 213 -36.41 5.10 2.86
CA GLY A 213 -36.63 6.53 3.09
C GLY A 213 -36.79 6.92 4.57
N ASN A 214 -36.45 6.02 5.49
CA ASN A 214 -36.64 6.22 6.92
C ASN A 214 -35.34 6.74 7.55
N PHE A 215 -35.37 8.02 7.90
CA PHE A 215 -34.24 8.71 8.53
C PHE A 215 -34.58 9.13 9.95
N CYS A 216 -33.57 9.23 10.80
CA CYS A 216 -33.69 9.82 12.13
C CYS A 216 -33.98 11.32 11.99
N ARG A 217 -35.17 11.74 12.44
CA ARG A 217 -35.66 13.13 12.37
C ARG A 217 -35.41 13.95 13.64
N LEU A 218 -34.68 13.39 14.61
CA LEU A 218 -34.27 14.12 15.81
C LEU A 218 -33.26 15.22 15.46
N PRO A 219 -33.24 16.35 16.17
CA PRO A 219 -32.18 17.34 16.03
C PRO A 219 -30.81 16.71 16.26
N LYS A 220 -29.84 16.97 15.37
CA LYS A 220 -28.49 16.41 15.42
C LYS A 220 -27.76 16.69 16.74
N ARG A 221 -28.06 17.83 17.38
CA ARG A 221 -27.51 18.24 18.68
C ARG A 221 -28.02 17.41 19.86
N VAL A 222 -29.21 16.82 19.73
CA VAL A 222 -29.90 16.07 20.80
C VAL A 222 -29.75 14.56 20.61
N CYS A 223 -29.57 14.10 19.37
CA CYS A 223 -29.45 12.68 19.06
C CYS A 223 -28.15 12.08 19.63
N ILE A 224 -28.27 11.32 20.73
CA ILE A 224 -27.14 10.60 21.34
C ILE A 224 -26.90 9.25 20.63
N GLN A 225 -27.97 8.62 20.13
CA GLN A 225 -27.91 7.28 19.52
C GLN A 225 -27.07 7.26 18.23
N HIS A 226 -27.07 8.34 17.46
CA HIS A 226 -26.35 8.44 16.19
C HIS A 226 -25.31 9.58 16.23
N TYR A 227 -24.62 9.71 17.37
CA TYR A 227 -23.60 10.74 17.54
C TYR A 227 -22.50 10.62 16.48
N CYS A 228 -22.28 11.67 15.69
CA CYS A 228 -21.28 11.75 14.62
C CYS A 228 -21.30 10.60 13.60
N TRP A 229 -22.46 9.97 13.36
CA TRP A 229 -22.58 8.82 12.45
C TRP A 229 -22.02 9.09 11.04
N GLU A 230 -22.22 10.31 10.49
CA GLU A 230 -21.67 10.71 9.18
C GLU A 230 -20.15 10.61 9.15
N LYS A 231 -19.47 11.10 10.20
CA LYS A 231 -18.02 11.08 10.33
C LYS A 231 -17.51 9.65 10.47
N LEU A 232 -18.19 8.85 11.28
CA LEU A 232 -17.81 7.45 11.52
C LEU A 232 -17.96 6.60 10.26
N ARG A 233 -19.05 6.76 9.49
CA ARG A 233 -19.26 5.99 8.25
C ARG A 233 -18.31 6.40 7.13
N ARG A 234 -18.01 7.69 6.98
CA ARG A 234 -16.94 8.16 6.09
C ARG A 234 -15.59 7.54 6.49
N ALA A 235 -15.26 7.56 7.78
CA ALA A 235 -14.00 7.02 8.28
C ALA A 235 -13.88 5.50 8.07
N GLU A 236 -14.97 4.75 8.20
CA GLU A 236 -15.03 3.32 7.94
C GLU A 236 -14.70 3.01 6.47
N LEU A 237 -15.40 3.67 5.53
CA LEU A 237 -15.12 3.51 4.09
C LEU A 237 -13.70 3.96 3.71
N ASP A 238 -13.24 5.09 4.25
CA ASP A 238 -11.89 5.59 3.99
C ASP A 238 -10.82 4.62 4.52
N LEU A 239 -11.06 3.97 5.66
CA LEU A 239 -10.16 2.95 6.19
C LEU A 239 -10.11 1.71 5.30
N GLU A 240 -11.25 1.27 4.75
CA GLU A 240 -11.29 0.17 3.78
C GLU A 240 -10.55 0.52 2.49
N ARG A 241 -10.75 1.75 1.97
CA ARG A 241 -10.02 2.26 0.80
C ARG A 241 -8.50 2.24 1.05
N VAL A 242 -8.06 2.69 2.22
CA VAL A 242 -6.64 2.65 2.62
C VAL A 242 -6.11 1.22 2.71
N ARG A 243 -6.86 0.27 3.29
CA ARG A 243 -6.46 -1.15 3.33
C ARG A 243 -6.31 -1.74 1.93
N ALA A 244 -7.24 -1.44 1.03
CA ALA A 244 -7.19 -1.89 -0.36
C ALA A 244 -6.00 -1.30 -1.11
N LEU A 245 -5.64 -0.03 -0.87
CA LEU A 245 -4.44 0.59 -1.44
C LEU A 245 -3.16 -0.07 -0.94
N TYR A 246 -3.04 -0.33 0.37
CA TYR A 246 -1.89 -1.07 0.90
C TYR A 246 -1.77 -2.46 0.31
N LYS A 247 -2.91 -3.14 0.09
CA LYS A 247 -2.91 -4.45 -0.57
C LYS A 247 -2.41 -4.35 -2.01
N MET A 248 -2.79 -3.30 -2.73
CA MET A 248 -2.29 -3.04 -4.09
C MET A 248 -0.78 -2.84 -4.11
N GLU A 249 -0.23 -2.02 -3.19
CA GLU A 249 1.21 -1.79 -3.05
C GLU A 249 1.97 -3.09 -2.76
N GLU A 250 1.46 -3.91 -1.83
CA GLU A 250 2.03 -5.23 -1.50
C GLU A 250 2.09 -6.14 -2.73
N LEU A 251 0.99 -6.25 -3.48
CA LEU A 251 0.92 -7.07 -4.69
C LEU A 251 1.87 -6.57 -5.79
N SER A 252 2.00 -5.26 -5.97
CA SER A 252 2.96 -4.66 -6.91
C SER A 252 4.41 -4.94 -6.51
N GLU A 253 4.73 -4.89 -5.21
CA GLU A 253 6.06 -5.24 -4.72
C GLU A 253 6.37 -6.74 -4.94
N GLN A 254 5.41 -7.62 -4.67
CA GLN A 254 5.55 -9.06 -4.92
C GLN A 254 5.78 -9.34 -6.40
N GLU A 255 4.99 -8.74 -7.28
CA GLU A 255 5.16 -8.87 -8.72
C GLU A 255 6.53 -8.37 -9.20
N HIS A 256 7.00 -7.24 -8.66
CA HIS A 256 8.32 -6.71 -8.94
C HIS A 256 9.44 -7.67 -8.51
N LYS A 257 9.32 -8.31 -7.34
CA LYS A 257 10.26 -9.33 -6.85
C LYS A 257 10.32 -10.54 -7.79
N VAL A 258 9.16 -11.05 -8.23
CA VAL A 258 9.08 -12.19 -9.16
C VAL A 258 9.71 -11.82 -10.51
N ARG A 259 9.34 -10.68 -11.09
CA ARG A 259 9.91 -10.20 -12.37
C ARG A 259 11.43 -10.01 -12.28
N THR A 260 11.92 -9.42 -11.20
CA THR A 260 13.36 -9.24 -10.98
C THR A 260 14.07 -10.59 -10.84
N SER A 261 13.49 -11.55 -10.12
CA SER A 261 14.02 -12.91 -10.02
C SER A 261 14.09 -13.60 -11.39
N MET A 262 13.04 -13.50 -12.20
CA MET A 262 13.02 -14.04 -13.57
C MET A 262 14.07 -13.37 -14.47
N ARG A 263 14.17 -12.03 -14.41
CA ARG A 263 15.18 -11.27 -15.16
C ARG A 263 16.60 -11.64 -14.76
N ASN A 264 16.87 -11.88 -13.48
CA ASN A 264 18.20 -12.26 -13.00
C ASN A 264 18.64 -13.63 -13.55
N ARG A 265 17.71 -14.56 -13.78
CA ARG A 265 18.00 -15.86 -14.41
C ARG A 265 18.30 -15.73 -15.91
N ALA A 266 17.51 -14.91 -16.62
CA ALA A 266 17.70 -14.63 -18.04
C ALA A 266 18.71 -13.50 -18.34
N GLY A 267 19.37 -12.97 -17.31
CA GLY A 267 20.27 -11.84 -17.43
C GLY A 267 21.67 -12.27 -17.85
N LEU A 268 22.43 -11.36 -18.46
CA LEU A 268 23.81 -11.57 -18.92
C LEU A 268 24.67 -12.27 -17.84
N VAL A 269 24.69 -11.73 -16.63
CA VAL A 269 25.51 -12.27 -15.53
C VAL A 269 25.04 -13.68 -15.13
N GLY A 270 23.73 -13.93 -15.12
CA GLY A 270 23.16 -15.25 -14.84
C GLY A 270 23.61 -16.29 -15.87
N LEU A 271 23.49 -15.97 -17.16
CA LEU A 271 23.90 -16.85 -18.27
C LEU A 271 25.41 -17.08 -18.33
N MET A 272 26.21 -16.11 -17.89
CA MET A 272 27.68 -16.22 -17.89
C MET A 272 28.21 -17.00 -16.68
N LEU A 273 27.54 -16.93 -15.53
CA LEU A 273 28.00 -17.57 -14.28
C LEU A 273 27.38 -18.96 -14.05
N HIS A 274 26.21 -19.24 -14.62
CA HIS A 274 25.45 -20.46 -14.37
C HIS A 274 25.25 -21.22 -15.68
N GLN A 275 25.47 -22.53 -15.64
CA GLN A 275 25.20 -23.44 -16.74
C GLN A 275 24.41 -24.64 -16.23
N THR A 276 23.30 -24.95 -16.90
CA THR A 276 22.63 -26.24 -16.75
C THR A 276 23.20 -27.19 -17.81
N ILE A 277 23.70 -28.35 -17.39
CA ILE A 277 24.21 -29.37 -18.30
C ILE A 277 23.12 -30.43 -18.49
N GLN A 278 22.60 -30.56 -19.71
CA GLN A 278 21.71 -31.65 -20.08
C GLN A 278 22.54 -32.88 -20.47
N HIS A 279 22.31 -34.00 -19.79
CA HIS A 279 22.99 -35.26 -20.08
C HIS A 279 22.22 -36.14 -21.07
N ASP A 280 20.91 -35.90 -21.23
CA ASP A 280 20.03 -36.63 -22.16
C ASP A 280 19.58 -35.70 -23.31
N PRO A 281 19.90 -36.02 -24.58
CA PRO A 281 19.51 -35.23 -25.74
C PRO A 281 18.01 -35.22 -26.02
N LEU A 282 17.21 -36.08 -25.37
CA LEU A 282 15.75 -36.13 -25.53
C LEU A 282 15.00 -35.26 -24.51
N THR A 283 15.67 -34.71 -23.49
CA THR A 283 15.05 -33.93 -22.40
C THR A 283 15.38 -32.44 -22.51
N THR A 284 15.19 -31.85 -23.68
CA THR A 284 15.38 -30.39 -23.88
C THR A 284 14.36 -29.56 -23.10
N ASP A 285 13.14 -30.08 -22.92
CA ASP A 285 12.12 -29.51 -22.04
C ASP A 285 12.42 -29.86 -20.57
N LEU A 286 12.70 -28.83 -19.74
CA LEU A 286 12.98 -28.97 -18.31
C LEU A 286 11.73 -28.74 -17.44
N ARG A 287 10.56 -28.65 -18.05
CA ARG A 287 9.28 -28.63 -17.33
C ARG A 287 8.85 -30.05 -16.98
N SER A 288 8.04 -30.18 -15.94
CA SER A 288 7.40 -31.45 -15.62
C SER A 288 6.54 -31.88 -16.81
N ARG A 289 6.69 -33.13 -17.27
CA ARG A 289 5.68 -33.72 -18.15
C ARG A 289 4.36 -33.67 -17.37
N ALA A 290 3.28 -33.20 -18.00
CA ALA A 290 1.97 -33.35 -17.41
C ALA A 290 1.78 -34.85 -17.15
N ASP A 291 1.61 -35.23 -15.88
CA ASP A 291 1.26 -36.60 -15.52
C ASP A 291 -0.03 -36.95 -16.27
N ASP A 292 0.02 -38.01 -17.08
CA ASP A 292 -1.15 -38.68 -17.66
C ASP A 292 -2.04 -39.28 -16.55
#